data_AF-A0A178MQY8-F1
#
_entry.id   AF-A0A178MQY8-F1
#
_cell.length_a   1.000
_cell.length_b   1.000
_cell.length_c   1.000
_cell.angle_alpha   90.00
_cell.angle_beta   90.00
_cell.angle_gamma   90.00
#
_symmetry.space_group_name_H-M   'P 1'
#
loop_
_entity.id
_entity.type
_entity.pdbx_description
1 polymer ?
#
loop_
_entity_poly.entity_id
_entity_poly.type
_entity_poly.pdbx_seq_one_letter_code
_entity_poly.pdbx_strand_id
1 'polypeptide(L)'
;MENREMFDEINALIGAIAKAFETSEIDVVTAIEQGRLGMEMLADDQGRNYIAATLDERVARIYQGAIFRPDDQPEAEDEDCGGGCTCGK
;
A
#
# COMPACT_ATOMS: atom_id res chain seq x y z
N MET A 1 17.79 -16.18 -8.43
CA MET A 1 17.76 -15.20 -7.32
C MET A 1 16.46 -14.40 -7.43
N GLU A 2 16.14 -13.88 -8.61
CA GLU A 2 14.87 -13.21 -8.98
C GLU A 2 13.57 -13.87 -8.49
N ASN A 3 13.45 -15.20 -8.59
CA ASN A 3 12.21 -15.87 -8.19
C ASN A 3 11.92 -15.72 -6.67
N ARG A 4 12.97 -15.69 -5.84
CA ARG A 4 12.80 -15.50 -4.39
C ARG A 4 12.36 -14.07 -4.06
N GLU A 5 12.94 -13.08 -4.75
CA GLU A 5 12.58 -11.67 -4.61
C GLU A 5 11.13 -11.40 -5.03
N MET A 6 10.66 -12.05 -6.11
CA MET A 6 9.26 -11.96 -6.53
C MET A 6 8.30 -12.50 -5.48
N PHE A 7 8.62 -13.62 -4.81
CA PHE A 7 7.80 -14.15 -3.72
C PHE A 7 7.80 -13.22 -2.50
N ASP A 8 8.92 -12.58 -2.19
CA ASP A 8 9.01 -11.62 -1.10
C ASP A 8 8.14 -10.38 -1.37
N GLU A 9 8.09 -9.90 -2.62
CA GLU A 9 7.21 -8.80 -3.03
C GLU A 9 5.73 -9.16 -2.92
N ILE A 10 5.35 -10.38 -3.35
CA ILE A 10 3.98 -10.88 -3.23
C ILE A 10 3.58 -10.98 -1.75
N ASN A 11 4.45 -11.51 -0.90
CA ASN A 11 4.19 -11.60 0.54
C ASN A 11 4.05 -10.21 1.18
N ALA A 12 4.88 -9.25 0.79
CA ALA A 12 4.79 -7.88 1.26
C ALA A 12 3.44 -7.23 0.86
N LEU A 13 2.98 -7.47 -0.37
CA LEU A 13 1.68 -6.99 -0.84
C LEU A 13 0.53 -7.62 -0.07
N ILE A 14 0.53 -8.95 0.12
CA ILE A 14 -0.48 -9.66 0.91
C ILE A 14 -0.53 -9.11 2.34
N GLY A 15 0.63 -8.91 2.98
CA GLY A 15 0.73 -8.32 4.31
C GLY A 15 0.18 -6.89 4.37
N ALA A 16 0.41 -6.08 3.34
CA ALA A 16 -0.14 -4.72 3.26
C ALA A 16 -1.68 -4.73 3.13
N ILE A 17 -2.23 -5.63 2.30
CA ILE A 17 -3.68 -5.81 2.14
C ILE A 17 -4.31 -6.28 3.45
N ALA A 18 -3.69 -7.25 4.13
CA ALA A 18 -4.16 -7.77 5.41
C ALA A 18 -4.28 -6.66 6.47
N LYS A 19 -3.25 -5.81 6.58
CA LYS A 19 -3.25 -4.64 7.46
C LYS A 19 -4.31 -3.61 7.07
N ALA A 20 -4.49 -3.36 5.77
CA ALA A 20 -5.47 -2.41 5.27
C ALA A 20 -6.91 -2.79 5.65
N PHE A 21 -7.23 -4.08 5.58
CA PHE A 21 -8.56 -4.62 5.88
C PHE A 21 -8.74 -5.12 7.32
N GLU A 22 -7.71 -5.07 8.16
CA GLU A 22 -7.73 -5.61 9.54
C GLU A 22 -8.05 -7.10 9.60
N THR A 23 -7.49 -7.86 8.67
CA THR A 23 -7.70 -9.30 8.56
C THR A 23 -6.37 -10.04 8.57
N SER A 24 -6.39 -11.37 8.66
CA SER A 24 -5.15 -12.15 8.56
C SER A 24 -4.68 -12.30 7.10
N GLU A 25 -3.38 -12.53 6.89
CA GLU A 25 -2.83 -12.84 5.57
C GLU A 25 -3.47 -14.10 4.95
N ILE A 26 -3.85 -15.08 5.78
CA ILE A 26 -4.55 -16.30 5.36
C ILE A 26 -5.92 -15.96 4.77
N ASP A 27 -6.64 -15.01 5.37
CA ASP A 27 -7.95 -14.58 4.87
C ASP A 27 -7.81 -13.84 3.53
N VAL A 28 -6.75 -13.05 3.35
CA VAL A 28 -6.44 -12.40 2.07
C VAL A 28 -6.16 -13.43 0.98
N VAL A 29 -5.33 -14.43 1.26
CA VAL A 29 -5.06 -15.54 0.33
C VAL A 29 -6.36 -16.27 -0.03
N THR A 30 -7.18 -16.57 0.97
CA THR A 30 -8.49 -17.21 0.77
C THR A 30 -9.40 -16.36 -0.12
N ALA A 31 -9.42 -15.04 0.08
CA ALA A 31 -10.21 -14.11 -0.75
C ALA A 31 -9.69 -14.06 -2.20
N ILE A 32 -8.37 -14.14 -2.41
CA ILE A 32 -7.76 -14.25 -3.74
C ILE A 32 -8.22 -15.54 -4.42
N GLU A 33 -8.11 -16.68 -3.73
CA GLU A 33 -8.51 -18.00 -4.26
C GLU A 33 -10.00 -18.06 -4.61
N GLN A 34 -10.84 -17.35 -3.85
CA GLN A 34 -12.28 -17.25 -4.07
C GLN A 34 -12.67 -16.17 -5.10
N GLY A 35 -11.72 -15.40 -5.63
CA GLY A 35 -12.00 -14.28 -6.55
C GLY A 35 -12.77 -13.13 -5.91
N ARG A 36 -12.73 -13.00 -4.58
CA ARG A 36 -13.41 -11.95 -3.81
C ARG A 36 -12.56 -10.69 -3.62
N LEU A 37 -11.26 -10.78 -3.88
CA LEU A 37 -10.36 -9.64 -3.84
C LEU A 37 -10.17 -9.06 -5.25
N GLY A 38 -10.60 -7.82 -5.45
CA GLY A 38 -10.27 -7.01 -6.62
C GLY A 38 -9.05 -6.14 -6.35
N MET A 39 -8.18 -5.96 -7.36
CA MET A 39 -7.03 -5.05 -7.28
C MET A 39 -6.88 -4.28 -8.59
N GLU A 40 -6.71 -2.97 -8.49
CA GLU A 40 -6.43 -2.09 -9.62
C GLU A 40 -5.31 -1.11 -9.26
N MET A 41 -4.38 -0.90 -10.18
CA MET A 41 -3.34 0.11 -10.02
C MET A 41 -3.83 1.44 -10.59
N LEU A 42 -3.88 2.47 -9.74
CA LEU A 42 -4.37 3.80 -10.07
C LEU A 42 -3.38 4.87 -9.61
N ALA A 43 -3.62 6.12 -10.01
CA ALA A 43 -2.90 7.28 -9.52
C ALA A 43 -3.87 8.24 -8.81
N ASP A 44 -3.42 8.87 -7.72
CA ASP A 44 -4.21 9.89 -7.02
C ASP A 44 -4.11 11.28 -7.69
N ASP A 45 -4.73 12.28 -7.09
CA ASP A 45 -4.73 13.67 -7.57
C ASP A 45 -3.35 14.33 -7.55
N GLN A 46 -2.42 13.79 -6.78
CA GLN A 46 -1.01 14.19 -6.72
C GLN A 46 -0.12 13.38 -7.68
N GLY A 47 -0.71 12.45 -8.45
CA GLY A 47 0.01 11.58 -9.37
C GLY A 47 0.77 10.43 -8.70
N ARG A 48 0.49 10.14 -7.41
CA ARG A 48 1.11 9.02 -6.69
C ARG A 48 0.39 7.73 -7.03
N ASN A 49 1.15 6.70 -7.41
CA ASN A 49 0.59 5.38 -7.72
C ASN A 49 0.17 4.66 -6.43
N TYR A 50 -0.99 4.03 -6.48
CA TYR A 50 -1.51 3.19 -5.40
C TYR A 50 -2.26 1.98 -5.96
N ILE A 51 -2.40 0.94 -5.14
CA ILE A 51 -3.28 -0.20 -5.41
C ILE A 51 -4.62 0.07 -4.72
N ALA A 52 -5.68 0.18 -5.51
CA ALA A 52 -7.06 0.11 -5.04
C ALA A 52 -7.42 -1.36 -4.82
N ALA A 53 -7.40 -1.80 -3.56
CA ALA A 53 -7.85 -3.14 -3.20
C ALA A 53 -9.33 -3.08 -2.80
N THR A 54 -10.13 -4.00 -3.33
CA THR A 54 -11.55 -4.16 -2.96
C THR A 54 -11.73 -5.56 -2.38
N LEU A 55 -12.21 -5.63 -1.15
CA LEU A 55 -12.56 -6.89 -0.49
C LEU A 55 -14.00 -6.79 -0.02
N ASP A 56 -14.86 -7.61 -0.62
CA ASP A 56 -16.32 -7.54 -0.45
C ASP A 56 -16.85 -6.14 -0.81
N GLU A 57 -17.31 -5.35 0.18
CA GLU A 57 -17.82 -3.99 0.00
C GLU A 57 -16.83 -2.90 0.46
N ARG A 58 -15.65 -3.30 0.97
CA ARG A 58 -14.65 -2.38 1.49
C ARG A 58 -13.58 -2.10 0.45
N VAL A 59 -13.17 -0.84 0.37
CA VAL A 59 -12.09 -0.39 -0.52
C VAL A 59 -10.96 0.19 0.34
N ALA A 60 -9.72 -0.17 0.03
CA ALA A 60 -8.53 0.40 0.64
C ALA A 60 -7.55 0.90 -0.43
N ARG A 61 -6.82 1.98 -0.13
CA ARG A 61 -5.77 2.51 -1.00
C ARG A 61 -4.41 2.17 -0.40
N ILE A 62 -3.65 1.35 -1.09
CA ILE A 62 -2.35 0.86 -0.63
C ILE A 62 -1.29 1.57 -1.44
N TYR A 63 -0.54 2.45 -0.79
CA TYR A 63 0.58 3.16 -1.38
C TYR A 63 1.87 2.43 -1.04
N GLN A 64 2.91 2.69 -1.83
CA GLN A 64 4.23 2.14 -1.52
C GLN A 64 4.71 2.72 -0.17
N GLY A 65 4.82 1.87 0.84
CA GLY A 65 5.28 2.26 2.18
C GLY A 65 4.21 2.84 3.13
N ALA A 66 2.97 3.06 2.69
CA ALA A 66 1.90 3.60 3.53
C ALA A 66 0.53 3.02 3.15
N ILE A 67 -0.33 2.75 4.15
CA ILE A 67 -1.68 2.24 3.96
C ILE A 67 -2.65 3.35 4.37
N PHE A 68 -3.51 3.79 3.45
CA PHE A 68 -4.55 4.77 3.75
C PHE A 68 -5.92 4.14 3.59
N ARG A 69 -6.73 4.25 4.64
CA ARG A 69 -8.15 3.88 4.57
C ARG A 69 -8.95 5.10 4.10
N PRO A 70 -10.10 4.91 3.42
CA PRO A 70 -10.92 6.03 2.97
C PRO A 70 -11.31 7.01 4.10
N ASP A 71 -11.42 6.51 5.33
CA ASP A 71 -11.70 7.31 6.53
C ASP A 71 -10.45 7.79 7.27
N ASP A 72 -9.26 7.25 6.94
CA ASP A 72 -7.97 7.73 7.43
C ASP A 72 -7.43 8.77 6.46
N GLN A 73 -7.81 10.03 6.70
CA GLN A 73 -7.21 11.15 6.01
C GLN A 73 -5.75 11.28 6.49
N PRO A 74 -4.74 11.29 5.59
CA PRO A 74 -3.37 11.55 6.00
C PRO A 74 -3.29 12.90 6.70
N GLU A 75 -2.78 12.95 7.93
CA GLU A 75 -2.17 14.18 8.41
C GLU A 75 -1.03 14.51 7.45
N ALA A 76 -1.05 15.72 6.89
CA ALA A 76 -0.02 16.17 5.97
C ALA A 76 1.34 16.03 6.67
N GLU A 77 2.25 15.26 6.09
CA GLU A 77 3.65 15.29 6.51
C GLU A 77 4.15 16.71 6.29
N ASP A 78 4.50 17.39 7.38
CA ASP A 78 5.23 18.64 7.32
C ASP A 78 6.50 18.39 6.49
N GLU A 79 6.58 19.05 5.33
CA GLU A 79 7.82 19.25 4.59
C GLU A 79 8.83 20.02 5.47
N ASP A 80 9.51 19.33 6.39
CA ASP A 80 10.78 19.84 6.93
C ASP A 80 11.92 19.50 5.96
N CYS A 81 11.83 20.09 4.77
CA CYS A 81 12.98 20.35 3.91
C CYS A 81 13.69 21.63 4.40
N GLY A 82 14.18 21.61 5.64
CA GLY A 82 15.03 22.64 6.23
C GLY A 82 16.50 22.45 5.82
N GLY A 83 16.91 23.19 4.79
CA GLY A 83 18.20 23.04 4.09
C GLY A 83 19.47 23.09 4.96
N GLY A 84 20.44 22.30 4.53
CA GLY A 84 21.81 22.27 5.09
C GLY A 84 22.87 22.06 4.01
N CYS A 85 22.84 22.84 2.92
CA CYS A 85 24.03 23.03 2.10
C CYS A 85 25.00 23.96 2.84
N THR A 86 26.06 23.42 3.42
CA THR A 86 27.26 24.22 3.73
C THR A 86 28.50 23.57 3.12
N CYS A 87 28.87 24.07 1.95
CA CYS A 87 30.25 24.07 1.48
C CYS A 87 31.09 25.00 2.38
N GLY A 88 32.31 24.60 2.73
CA GLY A 88 33.41 25.52 3.04
C GLY A 88 34.06 25.38 4.42
N LYS A 89 35.17 24.63 4.50
CA LYS A 89 36.52 25.18 4.62
C LYS A 89 37.59 24.14 4.32
#